data_AF-A0A2V7VA01-F1
#
_entry.id   AF-A0A2V7VA01-F1
#
_cell.length_a   1.000
_cell.length_b   1.000
_cell.length_c   1.000
_cell.angle_alpha   90.00
_cell.angle_beta   90.00
_cell.angle_gamma   90.00
#
_symmetry.space_group_name_H-M   'P 1'
#
loop_
_entity.id
_entity.type
_entity.pdbx_description
1 polymer ?
#
loop_
_entity_poly.entity_id
_entity_poly.type
_entity_poly.pdbx_seq_one_letter_code
_entity_poly.pdbx_strand_id
1 'polypeptide(L)'
;MHLDPDFGHLTYGDGGNRRGKPLLDLGRDDLVVFYGGLRPVAPCEHRLVYALVGAYRVDEVVRLRSVVEARWSENAHTRCLEHEPSDVILRAQPGCSGRLRRCIPIGEFRDGAYRVTPPILEAWGGLSCQNGYLQRSAVLPRFLDAPRFLDWFEEQGPELVSANNP
;
A
#
# COMPACT_ATOMS: atom_id res chain seq x y z
N MET A 1 7.08 1.58 -14.17
CA MET A 1 7.79 1.89 -12.92
C MET A 1 6.75 2.36 -11.91
N HIS A 2 6.96 2.28 -10.60
CA HIS A 2 6.07 2.90 -9.62
C HIS A 2 6.92 3.65 -8.58
N LEU A 3 6.30 4.62 -7.92
CA LEU A 3 6.90 5.32 -6.78
C LEU A 3 6.20 4.88 -5.49
N ASP A 4 6.81 5.18 -4.36
CA ASP A 4 6.14 5.09 -3.07
C ASP A 4 4.89 5.99 -3.04
N PRO A 5 3.86 5.65 -2.24
CA PRO A 5 2.69 6.50 -2.06
C PRO A 5 3.08 7.91 -1.60
N ASP A 6 2.48 8.92 -2.22
CA ASP A 6 2.60 10.31 -1.78
C ASP A 6 1.55 10.58 -0.70
N PHE A 7 1.90 10.28 0.54
CA PHE A 7 1.05 10.53 1.71
C PHE A 7 0.77 12.01 1.94
N GLY A 8 1.61 12.92 1.44
CA GLY A 8 1.36 14.37 1.52
C GLY A 8 0.19 14.82 0.64
N HIS A 9 0.03 14.21 -0.53
CA HIS A 9 -1.09 14.49 -1.44
C HIS A 9 -2.19 13.42 -1.42
N LEU A 10 -2.01 12.36 -0.62
CA LEU A 10 -2.90 11.19 -0.56
C LEU A 10 -3.12 10.55 -1.93
N THR A 11 -2.03 10.39 -2.70
CA THR A 11 -2.09 9.80 -4.04
C THR A 11 -1.06 8.69 -4.24
N TYR A 12 -1.39 7.76 -5.13
CA TYR A 12 -0.49 6.70 -5.56
C TYR A 12 -0.59 6.51 -7.08
N GLY A 13 0.52 6.16 -7.73
CA GLY A 13 0.58 5.92 -9.16
C GLY A 13 1.28 4.61 -9.50
N ASP A 14 0.79 3.91 -10.52
CA ASP A 14 1.41 2.67 -11.02
C ASP A 14 1.13 2.49 -12.52
N GLY A 15 1.94 1.67 -13.19
CA GLY A 15 1.77 1.35 -14.60
C GLY A 15 0.50 0.51 -14.83
N GLY A 16 -0.42 1.02 -15.65
CA GLY A 16 -1.73 0.40 -15.87
C GLY A 16 -1.75 -0.80 -16.81
N ASN A 17 -0.61 -1.13 -17.43
CA ASN A 17 -0.48 -2.28 -18.33
C ASN A 17 -0.14 -3.60 -17.60
N ARG A 18 0.27 -3.55 -16.33
CA ARG A 18 0.68 -4.74 -15.55
C ARG A 18 0.17 -4.67 -14.10
N ARG A 19 1.07 -4.41 -13.14
CA ARG A 19 0.82 -4.45 -11.69
C ARG A 19 -0.28 -3.48 -11.25
N GLY A 20 -0.37 -2.30 -11.88
CA GLY A 20 -1.39 -1.30 -11.58
C GLY A 20 -2.77 -1.60 -12.17
N LYS A 21 -2.89 -2.50 -13.17
CA LYS A 21 -4.17 -2.80 -13.84
C LYS A 21 -5.30 -3.17 -12.85
N PRO A 22 -5.07 -4.06 -11.86
CA PRO A 22 -6.10 -4.44 -10.89
C PRO A 22 -6.58 -3.30 -9.98
N LEU A 23 -5.83 -2.19 -9.87
CA LEU A 23 -6.25 -1.04 -9.07
C LEU A 23 -7.47 -0.35 -9.68
N LEU A 24 -7.66 -0.45 -10.99
CA LEU A 24 -8.82 0.12 -11.70
C LEU A 24 -10.15 -0.56 -11.33
N ASP A 25 -10.08 -1.74 -10.70
CA ASP A 25 -11.27 -2.44 -10.21
C ASP A 25 -11.73 -1.90 -8.84
N LEU A 26 -10.93 -1.05 -8.19
CA LEU A 26 -11.25 -0.47 -6.88
C LEU A 26 -12.25 0.69 -7.04
N GLY A 27 -13.28 0.66 -6.22
CA GLY A 27 -14.26 1.72 -6.07
C GLY A 27 -13.94 2.65 -4.90
N ARG A 28 -14.80 3.67 -4.74
CA ARG A 28 -14.82 4.48 -3.52
C ARG A 28 -15.02 3.58 -2.30
N ASP A 29 -14.35 3.91 -1.21
CA ASP A 29 -14.37 3.22 0.09
C ASP A 29 -13.61 1.88 0.16
N ASP A 30 -13.12 1.38 -0.97
CA ASP A 30 -12.18 0.27 -0.98
C ASP A 30 -10.85 0.64 -0.29
N LEU A 31 -10.08 -0.38 0.04
CA LEU A 31 -8.87 -0.24 0.85
C LEU A 31 -7.61 -0.59 0.04
N VAL A 32 -6.61 0.28 0.12
CA VAL A 32 -5.24 -0.03 -0.31
C VAL A 32 -4.30 0.11 0.87
N VAL A 33 -3.55 -0.95 1.17
CA VAL A 33 -2.62 -0.99 2.29
C VAL A 33 -1.20 -1.08 1.76
N PHE A 34 -0.33 -0.23 2.29
CA PHE A 34 1.08 -0.15 1.91
C PHE A 34 1.93 -0.83 2.98
N TYR A 35 2.91 -1.60 2.53
CA TYR A 35 3.90 -2.22 3.39
C TYR A 35 5.29 -2.12 2.76
N GLY A 36 6.32 -2.18 3.60
CA GLY A 36 7.71 -2.06 3.17
C GLY A 36 8.65 -2.88 4.05
N GLY A 37 9.80 -3.24 3.46
CA GLY A 37 10.92 -3.82 4.21
C GLY A 37 11.77 -2.72 4.82
N LEU A 38 11.91 -2.71 6.14
CA LEU A 38 12.63 -1.73 6.93
C LEU A 38 13.90 -2.37 7.51
N ARG A 39 15.04 -1.69 7.37
CA ARG A 39 16.28 -2.11 8.02
C ARG A 39 16.36 -1.49 9.42
N PRO A 40 16.61 -2.29 10.48
CA PRO A 40 16.85 -1.75 11.81
C PRO A 40 18.04 -0.80 11.83
N VAL A 41 17.87 0.34 12.51
CA VAL A 41 18.93 1.34 12.70
C VAL A 41 19.85 1.01 13.88
N ALA A 42 19.30 0.31 14.89
CA ALA A 42 20.05 -0.19 16.03
C ALA A 42 20.26 -1.71 15.90
N PRO A 43 21.36 -2.26 16.45
CA PRO A 43 21.55 -3.71 16.50
C PRO A 43 20.38 -4.40 17.20
N CYS A 44 19.79 -5.36 16.51
CA CYS A 44 18.78 -6.27 17.05
C CYS A 44 18.90 -7.62 16.35
N GLU A 45 18.16 -8.62 16.83
CA GLU A 45 18.15 -9.96 16.22
C GLU A 45 17.63 -9.94 14.77
N HIS A 46 16.76 -8.99 14.44
CA HIS A 46 16.21 -8.84 13.10
C HIS A 46 17.20 -8.12 12.16
N ARG A 47 17.30 -8.61 10.92
CA ARG A 47 18.06 -7.93 9.84
C ARG A 47 17.17 -7.08 8.94
N LEU A 48 15.90 -7.43 8.84
CA LEU A 48 14.89 -6.79 8.01
C LEU A 48 13.51 -7.00 8.66
N VAL A 49 12.72 -5.94 8.75
CA VAL A 49 11.37 -5.96 9.31
C VAL A 49 10.39 -5.59 8.21
N TYR A 50 9.45 -6.46 7.87
CA TYR A 50 8.33 -6.08 7.03
C TYR A 50 7.23 -5.50 7.89
N ALA A 51 6.79 -4.28 7.57
CA ALA A 51 5.78 -3.58 8.33
C ALA A 51 4.77 -2.89 7.41
N LEU A 52 3.53 -2.76 7.87
CA LEU A 52 2.58 -1.82 7.29
C LEU A 52 3.09 -0.40 7.52
N VAL A 53 3.07 0.41 6.47
CA VAL A 53 3.59 1.80 6.48
C VAL A 53 2.48 2.83 6.27
N GLY A 54 1.32 2.43 5.76
CA GLY A 54 0.19 3.33 5.53
C GLY A 54 -1.00 2.61 4.94
N ALA A 55 -2.13 3.31 4.90
CA ALA A 55 -3.37 2.81 4.31
C ALA A 55 -4.14 3.96 3.68
N TYR A 56 -4.84 3.65 2.59
CA TYR A 56 -5.73 4.54 1.86
C TYR A 56 -7.13 3.95 1.80
N ARG A 57 -8.10 4.75 2.22
CA ARG A 57 -9.50 4.59 1.83
C ARG A 57 -9.67 5.27 0.47
N VAL A 58 -10.03 4.52 -0.56
CA VAL A 58 -10.09 5.02 -1.94
C VAL A 58 -11.18 6.07 -2.10
N ASP A 59 -10.85 7.18 -2.76
CA ASP A 59 -11.81 8.19 -3.22
C ASP A 59 -12.12 7.99 -4.71
N GLU A 60 -11.06 7.91 -5.53
CA GLU A 60 -11.16 7.62 -6.96
C GLU A 60 -9.94 6.86 -7.48
N VAL A 61 -10.16 6.03 -8.50
CA VAL A 61 -9.09 5.45 -9.33
C VAL A 61 -9.38 5.73 -10.79
N VAL A 62 -8.43 6.37 -11.47
CA VAL A 62 -8.58 6.80 -12.86
C VAL A 62 -7.35 6.45 -13.68
N ARG A 63 -7.49 6.45 -15.00
CA ARG A 63 -6.33 6.41 -15.90
C ARG A 63 -5.79 7.81 -16.12
N LEU A 64 -4.49 7.92 -16.34
CA LEU A 64 -3.84 9.21 -16.58
C LEU A 64 -4.45 9.96 -17.78
N ARG A 65 -4.85 9.24 -18.85
CA ARG A 65 -5.51 9.87 -20.01
C ARG A 65 -6.77 10.67 -19.69
N SER A 66 -7.45 10.39 -18.57
CA SER A 66 -8.64 11.13 -18.14
C SER A 66 -8.33 12.21 -17.11
N VAL A 67 -7.06 12.40 -16.74
CA VAL A 67 -6.62 13.45 -15.82
C VAL A 67 -6.10 14.63 -16.62
N VAL A 68 -6.74 15.78 -16.44
CA VAL A 68 -6.27 17.04 -17.04
C VAL A 68 -4.89 17.43 -16.49
N GLU A 69 -4.06 18.01 -17.35
CA GLU A 69 -2.66 18.34 -17.05
C GLU A 69 -2.49 19.23 -15.81
N ALA A 70 -3.43 20.16 -15.58
CA ALA A 70 -3.44 21.02 -14.40
C ALA A 70 -3.47 20.26 -13.06
N ARG A 71 -3.87 18.98 -13.06
CA ARG A 71 -3.92 18.12 -11.87
C ARG A 71 -2.72 17.17 -11.75
N TRP A 72 -1.79 17.17 -12.71
CA TRP A 72 -0.62 16.28 -12.66
C TRP A 72 0.33 16.61 -11.52
N SER A 73 0.36 17.85 -11.05
CA SER A 73 1.14 18.22 -9.87
C SER A 73 0.61 17.60 -8.57
N GLU A 74 -0.60 17.05 -8.55
CA GLU A 74 -1.17 16.39 -7.36
C GLU A 74 -0.53 15.02 -7.08
N ASN A 75 0.12 14.39 -8.06
CA ASN A 75 0.60 13.02 -7.94
C ASN A 75 2.11 12.87 -8.23
N ALA A 76 2.83 12.18 -7.34
CA ALA A 76 4.27 12.02 -7.49
C ALA A 76 4.67 11.26 -8.77
N HIS A 77 3.89 10.26 -9.19
CA HIS A 77 4.17 9.48 -10.39
C HIS A 77 4.16 10.37 -11.63
N THR A 78 3.21 11.29 -11.74
CA THR A 78 3.15 12.27 -12.84
C THR A 78 4.15 13.42 -12.72
N ARG A 79 4.63 13.74 -11.50
CA ARG A 79 5.65 14.78 -11.31
C ARG A 79 7.07 14.30 -11.62
N CYS A 80 7.37 13.04 -11.33
CA CYS A 80 8.74 12.56 -11.22
C CYS A 80 9.13 11.53 -12.28
N LEU A 81 8.16 10.93 -12.99
CA LEU A 81 8.42 9.90 -13.98
C LEU A 81 7.88 10.29 -15.36
N GLU A 82 8.49 9.73 -16.40
CA GLU A 82 7.81 9.61 -17.68
C GLU A 82 6.57 8.72 -17.51
N HIS A 83 5.44 9.23 -18.00
CA HIS A 83 4.15 8.64 -17.75
C HIS A 83 3.43 8.28 -19.05
N GLU A 84 2.66 7.20 -19.03
CA GLU A 84 1.86 6.76 -20.16
C GLU A 84 0.37 7.08 -19.97
N PRO A 85 -0.40 7.29 -21.04
CA PRO A 85 -1.86 7.45 -20.95
C PRO A 85 -2.57 6.27 -20.27
N SER A 86 -1.90 5.11 -20.20
CA SER A 86 -2.39 3.88 -19.57
C SER A 86 -2.19 3.86 -18.05
N ASP A 87 -1.32 4.71 -17.50
CA ASP A 87 -0.98 4.74 -16.07
C ASP A 87 -2.21 4.96 -15.19
N VAL A 88 -2.17 4.41 -13.99
CA VAL A 88 -3.26 4.46 -13.02
C VAL A 88 -2.91 5.44 -11.93
N ILE A 89 -3.84 6.35 -11.64
CA ILE A 89 -3.76 7.31 -10.56
C ILE A 89 -4.86 6.96 -9.55
N LEU A 90 -4.45 6.70 -8.32
CA LEU A 90 -5.35 6.49 -7.18
C LEU A 90 -5.28 7.72 -6.28
N ARG A 91 -6.43 8.23 -5.87
CA ARG A 91 -6.57 9.27 -4.84
C ARG A 91 -7.34 8.72 -3.66
N ALA A 92 -6.90 9.09 -2.46
CA ALA A 92 -7.46 8.59 -1.21
C ALA A 92 -8.22 9.69 -0.46
N GLN A 93 -9.17 9.26 0.37
CA GLN A 93 -10.03 10.15 1.14
C GLN A 93 -9.25 10.80 2.30
N PRO A 94 -9.32 12.12 2.48
CA PRO A 94 -8.73 12.80 3.63
C PRO A 94 -9.32 12.32 4.97
N GLY A 95 -8.52 12.40 6.04
CA GLY A 95 -8.97 12.08 7.41
C GLY A 95 -9.00 10.59 7.77
N CYS A 96 -9.12 9.69 6.79
CA CYS A 96 -9.08 8.23 6.99
C CYS A 96 -7.99 7.53 6.17
N SER A 97 -7.08 8.32 5.59
CA SER A 97 -5.97 7.85 4.75
C SER A 97 -4.67 8.53 5.16
N GLY A 98 -3.56 7.79 5.07
CA GLY A 98 -2.25 8.37 5.33
C GLY A 98 -1.15 7.34 5.60
N ARG A 99 0.00 7.87 5.96
CA ARG A 99 1.11 7.11 6.49
C ARG A 99 0.82 6.76 7.94
N LEU A 100 1.22 5.58 8.39
CA LEU A 100 1.22 5.28 9.82
C LEU A 100 2.30 6.10 10.52
N ARG A 101 1.94 6.80 11.61
CA ARG A 101 2.93 7.49 12.47
C ARG A 101 3.93 6.47 13.04
N ARG A 102 3.45 5.27 13.36
CA ARG A 102 4.27 4.11 13.75
C ARG A 102 3.93 2.91 12.88
N CYS A 103 4.91 2.40 12.13
CA CYS A 103 4.73 1.20 11.32
C CYS A 103 4.36 -0.02 12.19
N ILE A 104 3.53 -0.92 11.65
CA ILE A 104 3.07 -2.13 12.34
C ILE A 104 3.82 -3.33 11.75
N PRO A 105 4.71 -4.00 12.49
CA PRO A 105 5.41 -5.18 12.01
C PRO A 105 4.43 -6.31 11.70
N ILE A 106 4.58 -6.93 10.53
CA ILE A 106 3.69 -8.00 10.06
C ILE A 106 4.43 -9.26 9.62
N GLY A 107 5.73 -9.16 9.36
CA GLY A 107 6.47 -10.20 8.66
C GLY A 107 7.47 -10.94 9.53
N GLU A 108 7.67 -12.20 9.22
CA GLU A 108 8.77 -13.03 9.70
C GLU A 108 9.46 -13.74 8.53
N PHE A 109 10.68 -14.22 8.78
CA PHE A 109 11.40 -15.06 7.83
C PHE A 109 11.12 -16.54 8.13
N ARG A 110 10.37 -17.20 7.25
CA ARG A 110 10.08 -18.65 7.34
C ARG A 110 10.09 -19.29 5.96
N ASP A 111 10.45 -20.57 5.88
CA ASP A 111 10.48 -21.34 4.62
C ASP A 111 11.25 -20.63 3.48
N GLY A 112 12.36 -19.98 3.82
CA GLY A 112 13.23 -19.29 2.86
C GLY A 112 12.70 -17.95 2.32
N ALA A 113 11.61 -17.41 2.87
CA ALA A 113 11.01 -16.16 2.41
C ALA A 113 10.44 -15.31 3.55
N TYR A 114 10.24 -14.01 3.30
CA TYR A 114 9.47 -13.17 4.22
C TYR A 114 7.96 -13.32 3.96
N ARG A 115 7.22 -13.56 5.03
CA ARG A 115 5.78 -13.84 5.01
C ARG A 115 5.09 -13.15 6.17
N VAL A 116 3.81 -12.85 6.01
CA VAL A 116 2.95 -12.45 7.13
C VAL A 116 2.98 -13.56 8.19
N THR A 117 3.17 -13.21 9.47
CA THR A 117 3.19 -14.20 10.57
C THR A 117 1.87 -14.99 10.60
N PRO A 118 1.86 -16.26 11.04
CA PRO A 118 0.65 -17.08 10.99
C PRO A 118 -0.50 -16.47 11.79
N PRO A 119 -0.30 -15.94 13.02
CA PRO A 119 -1.38 -15.29 13.77
C PRO A 119 -1.98 -14.08 13.06
N ILE A 120 -1.15 -13.24 12.43
CA ILE A 120 -1.62 -12.06 11.69
C ILE A 120 -2.36 -12.49 10.42
N LEU A 121 -1.81 -13.46 9.68
CA LEU A 121 -2.43 -13.96 8.45
C LEU A 121 -3.79 -14.59 8.73
N GLU A 122 -3.91 -15.33 9.84
CA GLU A 122 -5.17 -15.89 10.32
C GLU A 122 -6.15 -14.80 10.74
N ALA A 123 -5.70 -13.78 11.49
CA ALA A 123 -6.52 -12.64 11.89
C ALA A 123 -7.12 -11.93 10.67
N TRP A 124 -6.34 -11.74 9.60
CA TRP A 124 -6.77 -11.12 8.34
C TRP A 124 -7.70 -11.99 7.48
N GLY A 125 -7.93 -13.25 7.85
CA GLY A 125 -8.68 -14.20 7.00
C GLY A 125 -7.92 -14.64 5.74
N GLY A 126 -6.60 -14.39 5.67
CA GLY A 126 -5.74 -14.78 4.56
C GLY A 126 -5.54 -13.73 3.47
N LEU A 127 -4.58 -14.01 2.60
CA LEU A 127 -4.24 -13.21 1.42
C LEU A 127 -4.29 -14.09 0.17
N SER A 128 -4.51 -13.47 -1.00
CA SER A 128 -4.47 -14.17 -2.28
C SER A 128 -3.08 -14.71 -2.65
N CYS A 129 -2.01 -14.23 -2.00
CA CYS A 129 -0.67 -14.74 -2.20
C CYS A 129 -0.41 -15.97 -1.31
N GLN A 130 0.34 -16.94 -1.86
CA GLN A 130 0.61 -18.19 -1.18
C GLN A 130 1.28 -17.95 0.18
N ASN A 131 0.60 -18.39 1.25
CA ASN A 131 1.12 -18.35 2.62
C ASN A 131 1.67 -16.95 3.00
N GLY A 132 0.94 -15.89 2.64
CA GLY A 132 1.23 -14.51 3.05
C GLY A 132 2.56 -13.94 2.54
N TYR A 133 3.03 -14.33 1.36
CA TYR A 133 4.30 -13.88 0.79
C TYR A 133 4.43 -12.35 0.63
N LEU A 134 5.57 -11.76 1.05
CA LEU A 134 5.77 -10.29 1.12
C LEU A 134 6.89 -9.70 0.23
N GLN A 135 7.79 -10.49 -0.35
CA GLN A 135 9.04 -9.89 -0.88
C GLN A 135 8.89 -9.19 -2.23
N ARG A 136 8.41 -9.91 -3.24
CA ARG A 136 8.21 -9.37 -4.59
C ARG A 136 7.06 -10.09 -5.25
N SER A 137 5.97 -9.37 -5.47
CA SER A 137 4.85 -9.90 -6.24
C SER A 137 4.60 -9.03 -7.46
N ALA A 138 4.63 -9.65 -8.64
CA ALA A 138 4.17 -9.02 -9.88
C ALA A 138 2.66 -8.74 -9.86
N VAL A 139 1.93 -9.46 -8.98
CA VAL A 139 0.48 -9.34 -8.77
C VAL A 139 0.24 -8.79 -7.37
N LEU A 140 -0.53 -7.71 -7.26
CA LEU A 140 -0.88 -7.16 -5.96
C LEU A 140 -1.65 -8.21 -5.13
N PRO A 141 -1.18 -8.56 -3.91
CA PRO A 141 -1.96 -9.40 -3.01
C PRO A 141 -3.30 -8.74 -2.69
N ARG A 142 -4.35 -9.55 -2.62
CA ARG A 142 -5.68 -9.13 -2.20
C ARG A 142 -6.00 -9.75 -0.84
N PHE A 143 -6.69 -9.00 0.01
CA PHE A 143 -7.32 -9.57 1.20
C PHE A 143 -8.43 -10.52 0.76
N LEU A 144 -8.50 -11.70 1.38
CA LEU A 144 -9.61 -12.63 1.16
C LEU A 144 -10.83 -12.24 2.00
N ASP A 145 -10.60 -11.55 3.12
CA ASP A 145 -11.62 -11.04 4.03
C ASP A 145 -11.22 -9.62 4.50
N ALA A 146 -11.59 -8.62 3.71
CA ALA A 146 -11.23 -7.22 4.00
C ALA A 146 -11.83 -6.69 5.31
N PRO A 147 -13.08 -7.02 5.70
CA PRO A 147 -13.61 -6.67 7.01
C PRO A 147 -12.73 -7.17 8.17
N ARG A 148 -12.29 -8.42 8.14
CA ARG A 148 -11.41 -8.96 9.19
C ARG A 148 -10.07 -8.24 9.28
N PHE A 149 -9.50 -7.84 8.14
CA PHE A 149 -8.31 -6.99 8.14
C PHE A 149 -8.59 -5.64 8.80
N LEU A 150 -9.72 -5.00 8.48
CA LEU A 150 -10.08 -3.69 9.05
C LEU A 150 -10.26 -3.76 10.56
N ASP A 151 -10.99 -4.76 11.07
CA ASP A 151 -11.17 -5.00 12.50
C ASP A 151 -9.81 -5.15 13.20
N TRP A 152 -8.95 -6.03 12.68
CA TRP A 152 -7.59 -6.22 13.19
C TRP A 152 -6.76 -4.93 13.14
N PHE A 153 -6.89 -4.15 12.05
CA PHE A 153 -6.13 -2.93 11.84
C PHE A 153 -6.55 -1.85 12.84
N GLU A 154 -7.85 -1.70 13.09
CA GLU A 154 -8.41 -0.77 14.08
C GLU A 154 -8.01 -1.15 15.51
N GLU A 155 -7.95 -2.45 15.85
CA GLU A 155 -7.45 -2.95 17.13
C GLU A 155 -5.98 -2.55 17.39
N GLN A 156 -5.18 -2.31 16.35
CA GLN A 156 -3.80 -1.82 16.51
C GLN A 156 -3.74 -0.33 16.92
N GLY A 157 -4.87 0.38 16.96
CA GLY A 157 -4.94 1.82 17.24
C GLY A 157 -4.12 2.66 16.25
N PRO A 158 -4.34 2.53 14.93
CA PRO A 158 -3.48 3.12 13.93
C PRO A 158 -3.65 4.63 13.89
N GLU A 159 -2.53 5.35 13.94
CA GLU A 159 -2.55 6.81 13.79
C GLU A 159 -2.03 7.18 12.40
N LEU A 160 -2.94 7.67 11.54
CA LEU A 160 -2.64 8.04 10.16
C LEU A 160 -2.29 9.53 10.04
N VAL A 161 -1.25 9.84 9.28
CA VAL A 161 -0.80 11.20 8.99
C VAL A 161 -0.73 11.43 7.48
N SER A 162 -1.29 12.54 7.01
CA SER A 162 -1.18 12.98 5.61
C SER A 162 0.15 13.71 5.37
N ALA A 163 1.25 12.98 5.57
CA ALA A 163 2.61 13.53 5.42
C ALA A 163 3.59 12.44 5.00
N ASN A 164 4.46 12.79 4.06
CA ASN A 164 5.63 11.97 3.69
C ASN A 164 6.64 11.94 4.86
N ASN A 165 7.65 11.06 4.76
CA ASN A 165 8.75 11.08 5.72
C ASN A 165 9.51 12.42 5.58
N PRO A 166 9.84 13.09 6.69
CA PRO A 166 10.68 14.28 6.69
C PRO A 166 12.13 13.98 6.30
#